data_AF-A0A7W1PA74-F1
#
_entry.id   AF-A0A7W1PA74-F1
#
_cell.length_a   1.000
_cell.length_b   1.000
_cell.length_c   1.000
_cell.angle_alpha   90.00
_cell.angle_beta   90.00
_cell.angle_gamma   90.00
#
_symmetry.space_group_name_H-M   'P 1'
#
loop_
_entity.id
_entity.type
_entity.pdbx_description
1 polymer ?
#
loop_
_entity_poly.entity_id
_entity_poly.type
_entity_poly.pdbx_seq_one_letter_code
_entity_poly.pdbx_strand_id
1 'polypeptide(L)'
;MSRIFRLFDAHAAEWDAEFRRVRHEFSRRLQCQRGCSMCCSQMFTISFLEVAAIREAVAAMLGLERRRLQASAPSYLEGARELGIVDELDGEPSVSPRPGLRLPCPALQDDACSIYAARPIICRKWGIPVFDPSKPDRLHACELNFQEGESVDAGGIIDRQSVLLEAWVEVKERAAAELQPSRLRWTIAEAILIAAPDD
;
A
#
# COMPACT_ATOMS: atom_id res chain seq x y z
N MET A 1 2.48 21.88 6.58
CA MET A 1 3.08 20.60 6.12
C MET A 1 4.57 20.77 5.86
N SER A 2 5.40 19.86 6.42
CA SER A 2 6.85 19.79 6.10
C SER A 2 7.08 19.53 4.61
N ARG A 3 8.25 19.92 4.10
CA ARG A 3 8.70 19.65 2.71
C ARG A 3 8.66 18.16 2.39
N ILE A 4 9.00 17.30 3.35
CA ILE A 4 9.03 15.84 3.13
C ILE A 4 7.64 15.26 2.84
N PHE A 5 6.60 15.75 3.51
CA PHE A 5 5.21 15.33 3.23
C PHE A 5 4.74 15.76 1.85
N ARG A 6 5.14 16.94 1.37
CA ARG A 6 4.86 17.34 -0.02
C ARG A 6 5.54 16.44 -1.05
N LEU A 7 6.76 15.97 -0.77
CA LEU A 7 7.44 15.01 -1.65
C LEU A 7 6.72 13.66 -1.65
N PHE A 8 6.27 13.19 -0.49
CA PHE A 8 5.43 12.00 -0.37
C PHE A 8 4.13 12.14 -1.19
N ASP A 9 3.40 13.24 -1.04
CA ASP A 9 2.14 13.47 -1.77
C ASP A 9 2.35 13.50 -3.30
N ALA A 10 3.42 14.18 -3.75
CA ALA A 10 3.79 14.19 -5.16
C ALA A 10 4.12 12.78 -5.67
N HIS A 11 4.89 12.02 -4.89
CA HIS A 11 5.25 10.65 -5.23
C HIS A 11 4.02 9.71 -5.29
N ALA A 12 3.10 9.85 -4.34
CA ALA A 12 1.83 9.14 -4.34
C ALA A 12 0.97 9.47 -5.57
N ALA A 13 0.95 10.74 -5.99
CA ALA A 13 0.24 11.18 -7.19
C ALA A 13 0.85 10.60 -8.48
N GLU A 14 2.19 10.47 -8.55
CA GLU A 14 2.86 9.84 -9.68
C GLU A 14 2.51 8.35 -9.82
N TRP A 15 2.40 7.62 -8.70
CA TRP A 15 1.92 6.24 -8.72
C TRP A 15 0.46 6.13 -9.13
N ASP A 16 -0.40 7.05 -8.71
CA ASP A 16 -1.80 7.09 -9.16
C ASP A 16 -1.91 7.42 -10.66
N ALA A 17 -1.02 8.25 -11.20
CA ALA A 17 -0.93 8.51 -12.63
C ALA A 17 -0.47 7.26 -13.38
N GLU A 18 0.55 6.56 -12.88
CA GLU A 18 1.03 5.33 -13.49
C GLU A 18 -0.01 4.21 -13.45
N PHE A 19 -0.72 4.05 -12.33
CA PHE A 19 -1.83 3.11 -12.21
C PHE A 19 -2.90 3.38 -13.28
N ARG A 20 -3.28 4.65 -13.48
CA ARG A 20 -4.26 5.03 -14.51
C ARG A 20 -3.74 4.74 -15.92
N ARG A 21 -2.47 5.01 -16.20
CA ARG A 21 -1.82 4.74 -17.49
C ARG A 21 -1.87 3.25 -17.81
N VAL A 22 -1.37 2.40 -16.90
CA VAL A 22 -1.34 0.94 -17.09
C VAL A 22 -2.76 0.37 -17.12
N ARG A 23 -3.68 0.90 -16.30
CA ARG A 23 -5.09 0.49 -16.37
C ARG A 23 -5.73 0.78 -17.72
N HIS A 24 -5.42 1.92 -18.33
CA HIS A 24 -5.90 2.25 -19.66
C HIS A 24 -5.32 1.31 -20.73
N GLU A 25 -4.01 1.05 -20.65
CA GLU A 25 -3.28 0.12 -21.53
C GLU A 25 -3.88 -1.30 -21.50
N PHE A 26 -4.21 -1.81 -20.31
CA PHE A 26 -4.80 -3.14 -20.10
C PHE A 26 -6.32 -3.10 -19.87
N SER A 27 -7.04 -2.10 -20.39
CA SER A 27 -8.46 -1.84 -20.08
C SER A 27 -9.41 -3.01 -20.35
N ARG A 28 -9.09 -3.87 -21.32
CA ARG A 28 -9.89 -5.08 -21.63
C ARG A 28 -9.67 -6.24 -20.66
N ARG A 29 -8.65 -6.15 -19.82
CA ARG A 29 -8.16 -7.23 -18.95
C ARG A 29 -8.29 -6.92 -17.48
N LEU A 30 -8.10 -5.65 -17.10
CA LEU A 30 -8.17 -5.25 -15.70
C LEU A 30 -9.60 -5.10 -15.21
N GLN A 31 -9.96 -5.92 -14.24
CA GLN A 31 -11.23 -5.84 -13.53
C GLN A 31 -11.18 -4.87 -12.33
N CYS A 32 -10.04 -4.24 -12.07
CA CYS A 32 -9.85 -3.38 -10.90
C CYS A 32 -10.75 -2.13 -10.98
N GLN A 33 -11.72 -2.07 -10.08
CA GLN A 33 -12.64 -0.96 -9.88
C GLN A 33 -13.13 -0.96 -8.43
N ARG A 34 -13.91 0.06 -8.03
CA ARG A 34 -14.57 0.06 -6.73
C ARG A 34 -15.42 -1.22 -6.60
N GLY A 35 -15.29 -1.94 -5.49
CA GLY A 35 -15.90 -3.26 -5.29
C GLY A 35 -14.98 -4.44 -5.59
N CYS A 36 -13.79 -4.22 -6.16
CA CYS A 36 -12.74 -5.23 -6.25
C CYS A 36 -11.80 -5.10 -5.03
N SER A 37 -11.90 -6.05 -4.09
CA SER A 37 -11.22 -6.00 -2.79
C SER A 37 -10.13 -7.06 -2.60
N MET A 38 -9.76 -7.82 -3.64
CA MET A 38 -8.72 -8.86 -3.54
C MET A 38 -7.37 -8.34 -3.04
N CYS A 39 -7.00 -7.12 -3.45
CA CYS A 39 -5.78 -6.48 -2.96
C CYS A 39 -5.88 -6.04 -1.49
N CYS A 40 -7.08 -5.84 -0.97
CA CYS A 40 -7.31 -5.38 0.40
C CYS A 40 -7.12 -6.49 1.43
N SER A 41 -6.99 -7.76 1.03
CA SER A 41 -6.64 -8.85 1.94
C SER A 41 -5.17 -9.23 1.87
N GLN A 42 -4.37 -8.50 1.07
CA GLN A 42 -2.94 -8.76 0.92
C GLN A 42 -2.15 -8.16 2.08
N MET A 43 -1.07 -8.83 2.47
CA MET A 43 -0.27 -8.42 3.63
C MET A 43 1.09 -7.84 3.23
N PHE A 44 1.41 -6.70 3.84
CA PHE A 44 2.62 -5.91 3.60
C PHE A 44 2.87 -4.95 4.77
N THR A 45 4.05 -4.32 4.78
CA THR A 45 4.39 -3.23 5.71
C THR A 45 4.35 -1.88 5.00
N ILE A 46 4.21 -0.81 5.78
CA ILE A 46 4.23 0.58 5.32
C ILE A 46 5.31 1.37 6.06
N SER A 47 5.78 2.44 5.41
CA SER A 47 6.78 3.36 5.95
C SER A 47 6.18 4.36 6.93
N PHE A 48 7.04 5.03 7.71
CA PHE A 48 6.61 6.09 8.63
C PHE A 48 5.90 7.27 7.93
N LEU A 49 6.27 7.60 6.69
CA LEU A 49 5.59 8.66 5.92
C LEU A 49 4.13 8.28 5.64
N GLU A 50 3.90 7.03 5.26
CA GLU A 50 2.56 6.49 5.00
C GLU A 50 1.74 6.41 6.30
N VAL A 51 2.37 6.05 7.42
CA VAL A 51 1.73 6.10 8.75
C VAL A 51 1.22 7.49 9.07
N ALA A 52 2.05 8.52 8.88
CA ALA A 52 1.66 9.89 9.15
C ALA A 52 0.49 10.35 8.26
N ALA A 53 0.50 9.98 6.97
CA ALA A 53 -0.58 10.29 6.04
C ALA A 53 -1.89 9.57 6.41
N ILE A 54 -1.83 8.30 6.80
CA ILE A 54 -3.00 7.55 7.27
C ILE A 54 -3.53 8.17 8.56
N ARG A 55 -2.64 8.51 9.51
CA ARG A 55 -3.02 9.14 10.77
C ARG A 55 -3.78 10.43 10.55
N GLU A 56 -3.30 11.29 9.66
CA GLU A 56 -3.96 12.54 9.30
C GLU A 56 -5.34 12.29 8.69
N ALA A 57 -5.45 11.33 7.77
CA ALA A 57 -6.73 10.97 7.16
C ALA A 57 -7.73 10.42 8.17
N VAL A 58 -7.29 9.56 9.10
CA VAL A 58 -8.15 9.01 10.16
C VAL A 58 -8.56 10.08 11.15
N ALA A 59 -7.67 11.02 11.50
CA ALA A 59 -8.00 12.14 12.38
C ALA A 59 -9.05 13.08 11.76
N ALA A 60 -9.07 13.21 10.43
CA ALA A 60 -10.06 13.98 9.68
C ALA A 60 -11.41 13.26 9.51
N MET A 61 -11.49 11.95 9.77
CA MET A 61 -12.76 11.20 9.71
C MET A 61 -13.69 11.56 10.87
N LEU A 62 -14.99 11.59 10.60
CA LEU A 62 -16.01 11.96 11.58
C LEU A 62 -16.85 10.75 12.04
N GLY A 63 -17.26 10.81 13.30
CA GLY A 63 -18.35 10.00 13.84
C GLY A 63 -18.14 8.48 13.71
N LEU A 64 -19.03 7.84 12.96
CA LEU A 64 -19.15 6.39 12.90
C LEU A 64 -18.04 5.72 12.09
N GLU A 65 -17.57 6.36 11.02
CA GLU A 65 -16.56 5.79 10.13
C GLU A 65 -15.22 5.63 10.85
N ARG A 66 -14.80 6.68 11.57
CA ARG A 66 -13.58 6.65 12.40
C ARG A 66 -13.64 5.55 13.46
N ARG A 67 -14.76 5.45 14.19
CA ARG A 67 -14.96 4.43 15.24
C ARG A 67 -14.92 3.01 14.68
N ARG A 68 -15.55 2.76 13.53
CA ARG A 68 -15.50 1.45 12.87
C ARG A 68 -14.07 1.08 12.48
N LEU A 69 -13.35 2.02 11.87
CA LEU A 69 -11.96 1.81 11.47
C LEU A 69 -11.07 1.50 12.68
N GLN A 70 -11.19 2.27 13.75
CA GLN A 70 -10.46 2.04 15.00
C GLN A 70 -10.83 0.72 15.67
N ALA A 71 -12.11 0.31 15.63
CA ALA A 71 -12.56 -0.97 16.18
C ALA A 71 -12.07 -2.18 15.38
N SER A 72 -11.85 -2.04 14.07
CA SER A 72 -11.34 -3.12 13.21
C SER A 72 -9.84 -3.39 13.36
N ALA A 73 -9.07 -2.37 13.76
CA ALA A 73 -7.61 -2.46 13.83
C ALA A 73 -7.09 -3.49 14.86
N PRO A 74 -7.64 -3.59 16.08
CA PRO A 74 -7.26 -4.62 17.04
C PRO A 74 -7.46 -6.05 16.52
N SER A 75 -8.60 -6.32 15.85
CA SER A 75 -8.90 -7.63 15.26
C SER A 75 -7.92 -8.01 14.16
N TYR A 76 -7.48 -7.03 13.34
CA TYR A 76 -6.41 -7.28 12.36
C TYR A 76 -5.09 -7.66 13.05
N LEU A 77 -4.71 -6.95 14.11
CA LEU A 77 -3.46 -7.23 14.83
C LEU A 77 -3.49 -8.59 15.51
N GLU A 78 -4.65 -9.00 16.03
CA GLU A 78 -4.87 -10.34 16.58
C GLU A 78 -4.74 -11.42 15.50
N GLY A 79 -5.47 -11.29 14.39
CA GLY A 79 -5.34 -12.25 13.28
C GLY A 79 -3.93 -12.32 12.71
N ALA A 80 -3.21 -11.19 12.65
CA ALA A 80 -1.82 -11.17 12.20
C ALA A 80 -0.88 -11.92 13.18
N ARG A 81 -1.15 -11.85 14.50
CA ARG A 81 -0.43 -12.65 15.52
C ARG A 81 -0.73 -14.13 15.40
N GLU A 82 -2.00 -14.51 15.24
CA GLU A 82 -2.41 -15.91 15.10
C GLU A 82 -1.81 -16.58 13.87
N LEU A 83 -1.64 -15.83 12.79
CA LEU A 83 -0.98 -16.29 11.57
C LEU A 83 0.56 -16.29 11.67
N GLY A 84 1.14 -15.87 12.80
CA GLY A 84 2.60 -15.85 13.03
C GLY A 84 3.36 -14.77 12.25
N ILE A 85 2.67 -13.71 11.81
CA ILE A 85 3.22 -12.77 10.81
C ILE A 85 3.98 -11.61 11.47
N VAL A 86 3.68 -11.34 12.74
CA VAL A 86 4.16 -10.14 13.45
C VAL A 86 5.69 -10.15 13.61
N ASP A 87 6.28 -11.33 13.75
CA ASP A 87 7.74 -11.51 13.86
C ASP A 87 8.45 -11.35 12.49
N GLU A 88 7.74 -11.54 11.38
CA GLU A 88 8.33 -11.42 10.03
C GLU A 88 8.23 -9.99 9.44
N LEU A 89 7.60 -9.04 10.15
CA LEU A 89 7.53 -7.63 9.73
C LEU A 89 8.90 -6.93 9.80
N ASP A 90 9.90 -7.60 10.38
CA ASP A 90 11.31 -7.20 10.44
C ASP A 90 12.15 -7.65 9.21
N GLY A 91 11.55 -8.29 8.19
CA GLY A 91 12.18 -8.59 6.89
C GLY A 91 12.10 -7.45 5.84
N GLU A 92 12.94 -7.51 4.79
CA GLU A 92 13.08 -6.46 3.74
C GLU A 92 11.74 -5.88 3.24
N PRO A 93 11.64 -4.55 3.00
CA PRO A 93 10.43 -3.93 2.47
C PRO A 93 10.05 -4.57 1.14
N SER A 94 8.86 -5.13 1.07
CA SER A 94 8.44 -5.86 -0.12
C SER A 94 7.82 -4.94 -1.18
N VAL A 95 8.24 -5.10 -2.43
CA VAL A 95 7.71 -4.35 -3.58
C VAL A 95 6.32 -4.86 -3.99
N SER A 96 6.03 -6.12 -3.68
CA SER A 96 4.74 -6.81 -3.81
C SER A 96 4.22 -7.31 -2.44
N PRO A 97 2.94 -7.55 -2.25
CA PRO A 97 2.47 -8.28 -1.08
C PRO A 97 2.98 -9.71 -1.02
N ARG A 98 2.85 -10.31 0.17
CA ARG A 98 3.24 -11.71 0.42
C ARG A 98 2.24 -12.68 -0.25
N PRO A 99 2.69 -13.59 -1.13
CA PRO A 99 1.80 -14.58 -1.74
C PRO A 99 1.16 -15.53 -0.72
N GLY A 100 -0.07 -16.00 -0.98
CA GLY A 100 -0.78 -17.02 -0.18
C GLY A 100 -1.33 -16.55 1.16
N LEU A 101 -0.75 -15.50 1.75
CA LEU A 101 -1.19 -14.95 3.02
C LEU A 101 -2.31 -13.93 2.80
N ARG A 102 -3.44 -14.13 3.48
CA ARG A 102 -4.63 -13.29 3.32
C ARG A 102 -5.22 -12.93 4.68
N LEU A 103 -5.29 -11.62 4.95
CA LEU A 103 -5.99 -11.07 6.11
C LEU A 103 -6.65 -9.76 5.68
N PRO A 104 -7.99 -9.61 5.80
CA PRO A 104 -8.68 -8.38 5.39
C PRO A 104 -8.10 -7.15 6.08
N CYS A 105 -7.73 -6.14 5.29
CA CYS A 105 -7.24 -4.85 5.78
C CYS A 105 -8.28 -4.23 6.73
N PRO A 106 -7.86 -3.62 7.85
CA PRO A 106 -8.79 -2.92 8.76
C PRO A 106 -9.53 -1.77 8.07
N ALA A 107 -8.97 -1.19 7.00
CA ALA A 107 -9.63 -0.15 6.24
C ALA A 107 -10.61 -0.66 5.16
N LEU A 108 -10.83 -1.97 5.05
CA LEU A 108 -11.78 -2.53 4.10
C LEU A 108 -13.20 -2.50 4.69
N GLN A 109 -14.12 -1.83 4.00
CA GLN A 109 -15.54 -1.78 4.34
C GLN A 109 -16.39 -1.89 3.07
N ASP A 110 -17.33 -2.85 3.03
CA ASP A 110 -18.26 -3.02 1.89
C ASP A 110 -17.53 -3.06 0.53
N ASP A 111 -16.44 -3.83 0.45
CA ASP A 111 -15.54 -3.95 -0.71
C ASP A 111 -14.92 -2.62 -1.20
N ALA A 112 -14.82 -1.64 -0.30
CA ALA A 112 -14.19 -0.35 -0.54
C ALA A 112 -13.21 0.04 0.58
N CYS A 113 -12.14 0.71 0.21
CA CYS A 113 -11.17 1.25 1.18
C CYS A 113 -11.72 2.54 1.80
N SER A 114 -11.86 2.58 3.13
CA SER A 114 -12.31 3.76 3.86
C SER A 114 -11.26 4.89 3.88
N ILE A 115 -9.97 4.56 3.76
CA ILE A 115 -8.85 5.52 3.67
C ILE A 115 -8.33 5.70 2.24
N TYR A 116 -9.16 5.50 1.21
CA TYR A 116 -8.69 5.39 -0.19
C TYR A 116 -7.75 6.52 -0.62
N ALA A 117 -8.01 7.77 -0.22
CA ALA A 117 -7.17 8.92 -0.55
C ALA A 117 -5.78 8.88 0.10
N ALA A 118 -5.66 8.28 1.29
CA ALA A 118 -4.42 8.14 2.06
C ALA A 118 -3.81 6.73 1.95
N ARG A 119 -4.26 5.93 0.97
CA ARG A 119 -3.77 4.57 0.80
C ARG A 119 -2.24 4.53 0.60
N PRO A 120 -1.54 3.54 1.19
CA PRO A 120 -0.10 3.31 1.00
C PRO A 120 0.33 3.23 -0.46
N ILE A 121 1.61 3.48 -0.75
CA ILE A 121 2.22 3.38 -2.09
C ILE A 121 1.98 1.99 -2.69
N ILE A 122 2.13 0.92 -1.90
CA ILE A 122 1.85 -0.44 -2.40
C ILE A 122 0.39 -0.61 -2.82
N CYS A 123 -0.57 -0.02 -2.10
CA CYS A 123 -1.99 -0.01 -2.48
C CYS A 123 -2.30 0.86 -3.71
N ARG A 124 -1.43 1.81 -4.07
CA ARG A 124 -1.59 2.65 -5.27
C ARG A 124 -1.15 1.95 -6.53
N LYS A 125 -0.22 1.00 -6.42
CA LYS A 125 0.30 0.25 -7.57
C LYS A 125 -0.22 -1.18 -7.66
N TRP A 126 -0.70 -1.78 -6.57
CA TRP A 126 -1.19 -3.16 -6.62
C TRP A 126 -2.53 -3.26 -7.35
N GLY A 127 -2.61 -4.19 -8.31
CA GLY A 127 -3.79 -4.38 -9.18
C GLY A 127 -3.48 -4.24 -10.67
N ILE A 128 -2.45 -3.47 -11.00
CA ILE A 128 -1.77 -3.48 -12.31
C ILE A 128 -0.57 -4.44 -12.28
N PRO A 129 0.03 -4.79 -13.42
CA PRO A 129 1.38 -5.37 -13.44
C PRO A 129 2.39 -4.43 -12.76
N VAL A 130 3.15 -4.97 -11.81
CA VAL A 130 4.13 -4.26 -11.00
C VAL A 130 5.51 -4.87 -11.23
N PHE A 131 6.49 -4.01 -11.52
CA PHE A 131 7.89 -4.38 -11.62
C PHE A 131 8.51 -4.52 -10.23
N ASP A 132 9.29 -5.58 -10.03
CA ASP A 132 10.10 -5.82 -8.84
C ASP A 132 11.58 -5.91 -9.27
N PRO A 133 12.41 -4.92 -8.91
CA PRO A 133 13.84 -4.93 -9.24
C PRO A 133 14.60 -6.15 -8.70
N SER A 134 14.09 -6.81 -7.66
CA SER A 134 14.68 -8.06 -7.13
C SER A 134 14.40 -9.29 -8.01
N LYS A 135 13.41 -9.19 -8.91
CA LYS A 135 12.99 -10.23 -9.85
C LYS A 135 12.77 -9.63 -11.24
N PRO A 136 13.84 -9.14 -11.90
CA PRO A 136 13.72 -8.36 -13.12
C PRO A 136 13.23 -9.16 -14.33
N ASP A 137 13.20 -10.49 -14.21
CA ASP A 137 12.73 -11.42 -15.24
C ASP A 137 11.20 -11.53 -15.33
N ARG A 138 10.46 -10.92 -14.40
CA ARG A 138 9.00 -11.06 -14.31
C ARG A 138 8.31 -9.80 -13.79
N LEU A 139 7.03 -9.69 -14.10
CA LEU A 139 6.13 -8.74 -13.46
C LEU A 139 5.25 -9.46 -12.45
N HIS A 140 4.99 -8.81 -11.32
CA HIS A 140 3.98 -9.23 -10.38
C HIS A 140 2.61 -8.70 -10.82
N ALA A 141 1.61 -9.55 -10.97
CA ALA A 141 0.30 -9.14 -11.44
C ALA A 141 -0.83 -9.74 -10.60
N CYS A 142 -2.02 -9.15 -10.68
CA CYS A 142 -3.19 -9.65 -9.98
C CYS A 142 -3.71 -10.94 -10.64
N GLU A 143 -3.92 -11.97 -9.82
CA GLU A 143 -4.43 -13.29 -10.23
C GLU A 143 -5.85 -13.28 -10.83
N LEU A 144 -6.61 -12.19 -10.62
CA LEU A 144 -7.89 -11.99 -11.31
C LEU A 144 -7.75 -11.48 -12.75
N ASN A 145 -6.61 -10.88 -13.08
CA ASN A 145 -6.40 -10.15 -14.34
C ASN A 145 -5.42 -10.86 -15.30
N PHE A 146 -4.49 -11.64 -14.74
CA PHE A 146 -3.41 -12.31 -15.46
C PHE A 146 -3.20 -13.73 -14.94
N GLN A 147 -2.85 -14.65 -15.84
CA GLN A 147 -2.51 -16.02 -15.48
C GLN A 147 -1.02 -16.15 -15.16
N GLU A 148 -0.66 -17.06 -14.26
CA GLU A 148 0.75 -17.35 -13.97
C GLU A 148 1.48 -17.83 -15.24
N GLY A 149 2.68 -17.29 -15.50
CA GLY A 149 3.47 -17.61 -16.69
C GLY A 149 3.02 -16.93 -17.99
N GLU A 150 1.99 -16.08 -17.94
CA GLU A 150 1.51 -15.35 -19.10
C GLU A 150 2.52 -14.28 -19.55
N SER A 151 2.77 -14.19 -20.86
CA SER A 151 3.60 -13.13 -21.46
C SER A 151 2.79 -11.86 -21.66
N VAL A 152 3.33 -10.72 -21.24
CA VAL A 152 2.76 -9.38 -21.42
C VAL A 152 3.80 -8.46 -22.04
N ASP A 153 3.36 -7.55 -22.91
CA ASP A 153 4.22 -6.46 -23.38
C ASP A 153 4.45 -5.50 -22.20
N ALA A 154 5.68 -5.48 -21.70
CA ALA A 154 6.07 -4.82 -20.47
C ALA A 154 6.95 -3.57 -20.70
N GLY A 155 7.28 -3.24 -21.95
CA GLY A 155 8.34 -2.29 -22.28
C GLY A 155 8.20 -0.95 -21.55
N GLY A 156 7.02 -0.34 -21.62
CA GLY A 156 6.76 0.94 -20.94
C GLY A 156 6.53 0.84 -19.42
N ILE A 157 6.21 -0.34 -18.91
CA ILE A 157 5.93 -0.57 -17.49
C ILE A 157 7.22 -0.62 -16.69
N ILE A 158 8.20 -1.41 -17.16
CA ILE A 158 9.47 -1.62 -16.45
C ILE A 158 10.21 -0.29 -16.30
N ASP A 159 10.41 0.43 -17.41
CA ASP A 159 11.16 1.70 -17.42
C ASP A 159 10.51 2.72 -16.47
N ARG A 160 9.19 2.92 -16.61
CA ARG A 160 8.46 3.92 -15.83
C ARG A 160 8.42 3.57 -14.34
N GLN A 161 8.15 2.31 -14.00
CA GLN A 161 8.10 1.89 -12.60
C GLN A 161 9.48 1.84 -11.96
N SER A 162 10.55 1.57 -12.71
CA SER A 162 11.93 1.66 -12.19
C SER A 162 12.23 3.06 -11.67
N VAL A 163 11.93 4.09 -12.47
CA VAL A 163 12.09 5.50 -12.07
C VAL A 163 11.27 5.84 -10.82
N LEU A 164 10.03 5.36 -10.73
CA LEU A 164 9.19 5.60 -9.55
C LEU A 164 9.73 4.89 -8.32
N LEU A 165 10.23 3.66 -8.45
CA LEU A 165 10.79 2.92 -7.31
C LEU A 165 12.07 3.58 -6.80
N GLU A 166 12.96 4.03 -7.68
CA GLU A 166 14.16 4.79 -7.32
C GLU A 166 13.80 6.11 -6.61
N ALA A 167 12.85 6.87 -7.17
CA ALA A 167 12.36 8.09 -6.53
C ALA A 167 11.74 7.81 -5.14
N TRP A 168 11.09 6.66 -4.95
CA TRP A 168 10.55 6.28 -3.65
C TRP A 168 11.65 5.99 -2.63
N VAL A 169 12.74 5.34 -3.05
CA VAL A 169 13.91 5.12 -2.20
C VAL A 169 14.47 6.45 -1.73
N GLU A 170 14.69 7.40 -2.65
CA GLU A 170 15.20 8.73 -2.28
C GLU A 170 14.28 9.48 -1.28
N VAL A 171 12.96 9.42 -1.48
CA VAL A 171 12.00 10.06 -0.56
C VAL A 171 12.09 9.43 0.83
N LYS A 172 12.18 8.10 0.92
CA LYS A 172 12.31 7.40 2.20
C LYS A 172 13.64 7.73 2.89
N GLU A 173 14.74 7.77 2.16
CA GLU A 173 16.06 8.10 2.72
C GLU A 173 16.10 9.52 3.29
N ARG A 174 15.55 10.50 2.55
CA ARG A 174 15.44 11.89 3.04
C ARG A 174 14.57 11.98 4.29
N ALA A 175 13.46 11.25 4.32
CA ALA A 175 12.59 11.20 5.48
C ALA A 175 13.28 10.56 6.70
N ALA A 176 14.04 9.48 6.49
CA ALA A 176 14.79 8.84 7.55
C ALA A 176 15.85 9.79 8.14
N ALA A 177 16.55 10.54 7.30
CA ALA A 177 17.54 11.54 7.73
C ALA A 177 16.91 12.74 8.47
N GLU A 178 15.77 13.25 7.99
CA GLU A 178 15.09 14.42 8.57
C GLU A 178 14.34 14.08 9.87
N LEU A 179 13.65 12.92 9.90
CA LEU A 179 12.67 12.61 10.95
C LEU A 179 13.17 11.58 11.97
N GLN A 180 14.23 10.84 11.67
CA GLN A 180 14.86 9.84 12.55
C GLN A 180 13.83 8.93 13.27
N PRO A 181 12.94 8.25 12.53
CA PRO A 181 11.88 7.46 13.15
C PRO A 181 12.45 6.28 13.94
N SER A 182 11.91 6.03 15.14
CA SER A 182 12.31 4.90 15.98
C SER A 182 11.96 3.53 15.39
N ARG A 183 11.02 3.48 14.44
CA ARG A 183 10.54 2.28 13.77
C ARG A 183 10.29 2.54 12.29
N LEU A 184 10.85 1.68 11.44
CA LEU A 184 10.81 1.85 9.98
C LEU A 184 9.59 1.20 9.31
N ARG A 185 8.98 0.21 9.96
CA ARG A 185 7.92 -0.63 9.37
C ARG A 185 6.72 -0.72 10.29
N TRP A 186 5.56 -0.51 9.71
CA TRP A 186 4.28 -0.49 10.40
C TRP A 186 3.24 -1.25 9.60
N THR A 187 2.14 -1.62 10.23
CA THR A 187 0.92 -2.07 9.58
C THR A 187 -0.05 -0.90 9.42
N ILE A 188 -1.03 -1.04 8.52
CA ILE A 188 -2.14 -0.07 8.41
C ILE A 188 -2.92 -0.02 9.74
N ALA A 189 -3.10 -1.15 10.43
CA ALA A 189 -3.79 -1.22 11.71
C ALA A 189 -3.09 -0.38 12.80
N GLU A 190 -1.77 -0.47 12.90
CA GLU A 190 -1.01 0.39 13.83
C GLU A 190 -1.16 1.87 13.47
N ALA A 191 -1.09 2.22 12.18
CA ALA A 191 -1.27 3.60 11.75
C ALA A 191 -2.65 4.18 12.11
N ILE A 192 -3.70 3.36 12.00
CA ILE A 192 -5.07 3.71 12.43
C ILE A 192 -5.12 3.98 13.93
N LEU A 193 -4.45 3.16 14.73
CA LEU A 193 -4.49 3.26 16.19
C LEU A 193 -3.69 4.45 16.73
N ILE A 194 -2.59 4.84 16.09
CA ILE A 194 -1.82 6.05 16.46
C ILE A 194 -2.68 7.33 16.32
N ALA A 195 -3.73 7.29 15.50
CA ALA A 195 -4.66 8.41 15.30
C ALA A 195 -5.71 8.56 16.40
N ALA A 196 -5.78 7.65 17.38
CA ALA A 196 -6.63 7.83 18.55
C ALA A 196 -5.88 8.69 19.58
N PRO A 197 -6.29 9.94 19.87
CA PRO A 197 -6.04 10.45 21.21
C PRO A 197 -6.76 9.52 22.19
N ASP A 198 -6.14 9.25 23.33
CA ASP A 198 -6.84 8.70 24.49
C ASP A 198 -8.01 9.66 24.80
N ASP A 199 -9.25 9.18 24.64
CA ASP A 199 -10.44 9.85 25.20
C ASP A 199 -10.43 9.72 26.73
#